data_AF-A0A518C9Y6-F1
#
_entry.id   AF-A0A518C9Y6-F1
#
_cell.length_a   1.000
_cell.length_b   1.000
_cell.length_c   1.000
_cell.angle_alpha   90.00
_cell.angle_beta   90.00
_cell.angle_gamma   90.00
#
_symmetry.space_group_name_H-M   'P 1'
#
loop_
_entity.id
_entity.type
_entity.pdbx_description
1 polymer ?
#
loop_
_entity_poly.entity_id
_entity_poly.type
_entity_poly.pdbx_seq_one_letter_code
_entity_poly.pdbx_strand_id
1 'polypeptide(L)'
;MGAVRTLVVCSLVWVSTSCAVHAEEARTWVDTHGNQVPGELVDVTTDQMVVLRVEGAEVSIPLDVFSEDDRAYLRQQMPEKVKEVQETKEPPEANSSAKSTAKEQPKQKLTGADLYQPPRKNQTLQYYCTGCYGDLSSSIGVGDHCPRCGIMIQYEEDENGNVIKGSKPPWFAYLPVRTIGFLIVMVLSTAWKFRRLIPMG
;
A
#
# COMPACT_ATOMS: atom_id res chain seq x y z
N MET A 1 32.79 7.30 -44.68
CA MET A 1 32.34 6.89 -43.33
C MET A 1 31.28 7.85 -42.78
N GLY A 2 30.19 8.09 -43.50
CA GLY A 2 29.14 9.06 -43.11
C GLY A 2 27.76 8.47 -42.88
N ALA A 3 27.48 7.28 -43.42
CA ALA A 3 26.13 6.70 -43.42
C ALA A 3 25.74 5.96 -42.13
N VAL A 4 26.71 5.57 -41.30
CA VAL A 4 26.45 4.78 -40.08
C VAL A 4 26.02 5.67 -38.90
N ARG A 5 26.36 6.96 -38.91
CA ARG A 5 26.02 7.89 -37.81
C ARG A 5 24.58 8.40 -37.85
N THR A 6 23.95 8.42 -39.01
CA THR A 6 22.58 8.93 -39.19
C THR A 6 21.51 7.90 -38.78
N LEU A 7 21.80 6.60 -38.86
CA LEU A 7 20.85 5.55 -38.50
C LEU A 7 20.66 5.38 -36.98
N VAL A 8 21.67 5.76 -36.18
CA VAL A 8 21.58 5.69 -34.71
C VAL A 8 20.72 6.82 -34.15
N VAL A 9 20.72 8.00 -34.77
CA VAL A 9 19.94 9.15 -34.29
C VAL A 9 18.44 8.98 -34.61
N CYS A 10 18.07 8.37 -35.75
CA CYS A 10 16.67 8.08 -36.05
C CYS A 10 16.05 6.99 -35.14
N SER A 11 16.85 6.05 -34.63
CA SER A 11 16.34 4.98 -33.76
C SER A 11 15.99 5.47 -32.35
N LEU A 12 16.60 6.57 -31.89
CA LEU A 12 16.33 7.15 -30.57
C LEU A 12 15.08 8.04 -30.54
N VAL A 13 14.59 8.52 -31.69
CA VAL A 13 13.39 9.37 -31.76
C VAL A 13 12.10 8.55 -31.75
N TRP A 14 12.14 7.27 -32.15
CA TRP A 14 10.94 6.42 -32.22
C TRP A 14 10.57 5.68 -30.93
N VAL A 15 11.46 5.64 -29.93
CA VAL A 15 11.17 4.96 -28.65
C VAL A 15 10.39 5.85 -27.67
N SER A 16 10.18 7.13 -27.98
CA SER A 16 9.59 8.09 -27.03
C SER A 16 8.05 8.19 -27.04
N THR A 17 7.33 7.45 -27.90
CA THR A 17 5.93 7.81 -28.22
C THR A 17 4.95 6.65 -28.06
N SER A 18 4.96 5.96 -26.91
CA SER A 18 3.90 4.99 -26.59
C SER A 18 3.71 4.82 -25.07
N CYS A 19 3.50 5.92 -24.36
CA CYS A 19 2.76 5.87 -23.10
C CYS A 19 1.42 6.51 -23.37
N ALA A 20 0.50 5.77 -24.00
CA ALA A 20 -0.91 6.08 -23.90
C ALA A 20 -1.26 5.83 -22.43
N VAL A 21 -1.15 6.88 -21.62
CA VAL A 21 -1.71 6.90 -20.28
C VAL A 21 -3.21 6.81 -20.50
N HIS A 22 -3.73 5.59 -20.44
CA HIS A 22 -5.14 5.37 -20.18
C HIS A 22 -5.37 5.98 -18.79
N ALA A 23 -5.74 7.27 -18.78
CA ALA A 23 -6.31 7.89 -17.61
C ALA A 23 -7.67 7.23 -17.44
N GLU A 24 -7.75 6.24 -16.57
CA GLU A 24 -9.02 5.61 -16.23
C GLU A 24 -9.87 6.70 -15.58
N GLU A 25 -11.14 6.80 -15.99
CA GLU A 25 -11.97 7.95 -15.66
C GLU A 25 -12.18 8.01 -14.15
N ALA A 26 -11.62 9.04 -13.51
CA ALA A 26 -11.74 9.25 -12.07
C ALA A 26 -13.23 9.36 -11.70
N ARG A 27 -13.73 8.38 -10.94
CA ARG A 27 -15.11 8.29 -10.49
C ARG A 27 -15.21 8.67 -9.01
N THR A 28 -16.36 9.20 -8.60
CA THR A 28 -16.66 9.37 -7.18
C THR A 28 -17.38 8.13 -6.65
N TRP A 29 -16.74 7.42 -5.73
CA TRP A 29 -17.26 6.23 -5.09
C TRP A 29 -18.04 6.60 -3.83
N VAL A 30 -19.17 5.95 -3.57
CA VAL A 30 -20.03 6.22 -2.43
C VAL A 30 -20.00 5.04 -1.48
N ASP A 31 -19.77 5.30 -0.19
CA ASP A 31 -19.85 4.27 0.84
C ASP A 31 -21.29 4.06 1.36
N THR A 32 -21.50 3.03 2.18
CA THR A 32 -22.77 2.70 2.83
C THR A 32 -23.26 3.78 3.81
N HIS A 33 -22.39 4.70 4.22
CA HIS A 33 -22.71 5.85 5.08
C HIS A 33 -22.97 7.13 4.28
N GLY A 34 -22.88 7.08 2.95
CA GLY A 34 -23.05 8.22 2.04
C GLY A 34 -21.82 9.12 1.89
N ASN A 35 -20.66 8.73 2.43
CA ASN A 35 -19.41 9.43 2.19
C ASN A 35 -18.95 9.20 0.75
N GLN A 36 -18.33 10.23 0.18
CA GLN A 36 -17.87 10.23 -1.21
C GLN A 36 -16.34 10.21 -1.25
N VAL A 37 -15.78 9.29 -2.00
CA VAL A 37 -14.33 9.11 -2.20
C VAL A 37 -14.03 9.28 -3.69
N PRO A 38 -13.43 10.40 -4.13
CA PRO A 38 -13.00 10.55 -5.52
C PRO A 38 -11.74 9.72 -5.76
N GLY A 39 -11.77 8.83 -6.75
CA GLY A 39 -10.62 7.96 -7.03
C GLY A 39 -10.73 7.18 -8.34
N GLU A 40 -9.58 6.72 -8.81
CA GLU A 40 -9.46 5.82 -9.95
C GLU A 40 -9.51 4.37 -9.44
N LEU A 41 -10.25 3.49 -10.12
CA LEU A 41 -10.23 2.06 -9.81
C LEU A 41 -8.92 1.48 -10.35
N VAL A 42 -8.09 0.87 -9.49
CA VAL A 42 -6.84 0.25 -9.92
C VAL A 42 -7.01 -1.25 -10.13
N ASP A 43 -7.63 -1.92 -9.15
CA ASP A 43 -7.86 -3.36 -9.19
C ASP A 43 -9.00 -3.78 -8.24
N VAL A 44 -9.58 -4.95 -8.49
CA VAL A 44 -10.51 -5.63 -7.59
C VAL A 44 -9.98 -7.02 -7.29
N THR A 45 -9.43 -7.19 -6.09
CA THR A 45 -8.79 -8.43 -5.66
C THR A 45 -9.83 -9.53 -5.39
N THR A 46 -9.41 -10.80 -5.47
CA THR A 46 -10.25 -11.98 -5.18
C THR A 46 -10.83 -12.00 -3.78
N ASP A 47 -10.16 -11.32 -2.83
CA ASP A 47 -10.54 -11.26 -1.42
C ASP A 47 -11.61 -10.20 -1.15
N GLN A 48 -12.33 -9.76 -2.20
CA GLN A 48 -13.35 -8.71 -2.15
C GLN A 48 -12.79 -7.37 -1.65
N MET A 49 -11.54 -7.07 -1.99
CA MET A 49 -10.89 -5.80 -1.71
C MET A 49 -10.80 -4.97 -2.99
N VAL A 50 -11.14 -3.69 -2.91
CA VAL A 50 -11.11 -2.74 -4.02
C VAL A 50 -9.91 -1.83 -3.80
N VAL A 51 -8.97 -1.80 -4.74
CA VAL A 51 -7.81 -0.92 -4.70
C VAL A 51 -8.14 0.33 -5.50
N LEU A 52 -8.23 1.47 -4.81
CA LEU A 52 -8.48 2.78 -5.42
C LEU A 52 -7.21 3.63 -5.36
N ARG A 53 -6.97 4.42 -6.40
CA ARG A 53 -5.95 5.46 -6.39
C ARG A 53 -6.59 6.82 -6.11
N VAL A 54 -6.28 7.38 -4.95
CA VAL A 54 -6.78 8.68 -4.46
C VAL A 54 -5.59 9.61 -4.31
N GLU A 55 -5.58 10.72 -5.04
CA GLU A 55 -4.49 11.72 -5.00
C GLU A 55 -3.08 11.13 -5.23
N GLY A 56 -2.99 10.02 -5.99
CA GLY A 56 -1.73 9.33 -6.28
C GLY A 56 -1.29 8.30 -5.24
N ALA A 57 -2.06 8.09 -4.16
CA ALA A 57 -1.86 7.00 -3.20
C ALA A 57 -2.85 5.85 -3.47
N GLU A 58 -2.39 4.61 -3.32
CA GLU A 58 -3.24 3.42 -3.44
C GLU A 58 -3.82 3.05 -2.08
N VAL A 59 -5.14 2.91 -2.01
CA VAL A 59 -5.91 2.59 -0.81
C VAL A 59 -6.75 1.35 -1.08
N SER A 60 -6.66 0.35 -0.21
CA SER A 60 -7.45 -0.87 -0.28
C SER A 60 -8.67 -0.76 0.63
N ILE A 61 -9.87 -0.88 0.05
CA ILE A 61 -11.16 -0.73 0.75
C ILE A 61 -11.99 -2.00 0.54
N PRO A 62 -12.56 -2.60 1.60
CA PRO A 62 -13.46 -3.74 1.47
C PRO A 62 -14.69 -3.43 0.61
N LEU A 63 -15.08 -4.37 -0.27
CA LEU A 63 -16.17 -4.21 -1.24
C LEU A 63 -17.53 -3.95 -0.56
N ASP A 64 -17.76 -4.53 0.63
CA ASP A 64 -18.99 -4.41 1.41
C ASP A 64 -19.25 -2.99 1.96
N VAL A 65 -18.21 -2.16 2.05
CA VAL A 65 -18.31 -0.78 2.52
C VAL A 65 -18.94 0.13 1.45
N PHE A 66 -18.91 -0.25 0.17
CA PHE A 66 -19.44 0.57 -0.93
C PHE A 66 -20.98 0.48 -1.06
N SER A 67 -21.56 1.51 -1.66
CA SER A 67 -22.98 1.57 -2.04
C SER A 67 -23.38 0.39 -2.93
N GLU A 68 -24.67 0.02 -2.99
CA GLU A 68 -25.11 -1.08 -3.86
C GLU A 68 -24.82 -0.79 -5.34
N ASP A 69 -24.99 0.46 -5.77
CA ASP A 69 -24.75 0.88 -7.16
C ASP A 69 -23.27 0.72 -7.54
N ASP A 70 -22.35 1.13 -6.66
CA ASP A 70 -20.92 0.98 -6.90
C ASP A 70 -20.47 -0.47 -6.79
N ARG A 71 -21.04 -1.25 -5.86
CA ARG A 71 -20.80 -2.70 -5.79
C ARG A 71 -21.24 -3.40 -7.07
N ALA A 72 -22.38 -3.03 -7.65
CA ALA A 72 -22.84 -3.58 -8.92
C ALA A 72 -21.87 -3.25 -10.07
N TYR A 73 -21.34 -2.03 -10.11
CA TYR A 73 -20.32 -1.64 -11.08
C TYR A 73 -19.02 -2.45 -10.91
N LEU A 74 -18.50 -2.57 -9.68
CA LEU A 74 -17.27 -3.30 -9.39
C LEU A 74 -17.37 -4.79 -9.73
N ARG A 75 -18.53 -5.42 -9.53
CA ARG A 75 -18.81 -6.80 -9.97
C ARG A 75 -18.75 -6.96 -11.49
N GLN A 76 -19.05 -5.91 -12.26
CA GLN A 76 -18.94 -5.95 -13.72
C GLN A 76 -17.49 -5.89 -14.18
N GLN A 77 -16.63 -5.16 -13.46
CA GLN A 77 -15.19 -5.02 -13.74
C GLN A 77 -14.38 -6.26 -13.35
N MET A 78 -14.90 -7.12 -12.46
CA MET A 78 -14.22 -8.38 -12.13
C MET A 78 -14.06 -9.26 -13.39
N PRO A 79 -12.86 -9.80 -13.64
CA PRO A 79 -12.61 -10.68 -14.78
C PRO A 79 -13.55 -11.89 -14.71
N GLU A 80 -14.15 -12.24 -15.85
CA GLU A 80 -15.20 -13.26 -15.99
C GLU A 80 -14.84 -14.62 -15.36
N LYS A 81 -13.54 -14.93 -15.26
CA LYS A 81 -13.01 -16.13 -14.58
C LYS A 81 -13.41 -16.28 -13.11
N VAL A 82 -13.80 -15.20 -12.42
CA VAL A 82 -14.22 -15.27 -11.00
C VAL A 82 -15.75 -15.46 -10.87
N LYS A 83 -16.53 -15.04 -11.88
CA LYS A 83 -18.00 -15.12 -11.84
C LYS A 83 -18.49 -16.57 -11.75
N GLU A 84 -17.80 -17.50 -12.41
CA GLU A 84 -18.17 -18.92 -12.43
C GLU A 84 -17.98 -19.61 -11.06
N VAL A 85 -17.12 -19.08 -10.18
CA VAL A 85 -16.80 -19.72 -8.89
C VAL A 85 -17.81 -19.35 -7.79
N GLN A 86 -18.46 -18.19 -7.89
CA GLN A 86 -19.42 -17.75 -6.85
C GLN A 86 -20.86 -18.25 -7.07
N GLU A 87 -21.24 -18.61 -8.29
CA GLU A 87 -22.60 -19.11 -8.58
C GLU A 87 -22.81 -20.59 -8.17
N THR A 88 -21.73 -21.32 -7.84
CA THR A 88 -21.78 -22.76 -7.47
C THR A 88 -21.65 -23.01 -5.96
N LYS A 89 -22.04 -22.06 -5.11
CA LYS A 89 -22.23 -22.31 -3.67
C LYS A 89 -23.54 -21.69 -3.22
N GLU A 90 -24.63 -22.33 -3.62
CA GLU A 90 -25.94 -22.24 -2.97
C GLU A 90 -25.93 -23.20 -1.76
N PRO A 91 -25.90 -22.70 -0.51
CA PRO A 91 -26.16 -23.51 0.67
C PRO A 91 -27.68 -23.59 0.87
N PRO A 92 -28.23 -24.78 1.15
CA PRO A 92 -29.66 -24.97 1.36
C PRO A 92 -30.14 -24.13 2.55
N GLU A 93 -31.29 -23.52 2.34
CA GLU A 93 -32.05 -22.75 3.31
C GLU A 93 -32.34 -23.51 4.62
N ALA A 94 -32.60 -22.69 5.65
CA ALA A 94 -33.47 -22.95 6.79
C ALA A 94 -32.90 -23.72 7.99
N ASN A 95 -32.59 -22.97 9.07
CA ASN A 95 -33.36 -23.16 10.30
C ASN A 95 -33.35 -21.96 11.26
N SER A 96 -34.55 -21.38 11.39
CA SER A 96 -35.25 -21.01 12.63
C SER A 96 -34.56 -20.13 13.70
N SER A 97 -35.03 -18.88 13.75
CA SER A 97 -35.68 -18.27 14.93
C SER A 97 -35.33 -18.83 16.32
N ALA A 98 -34.50 -18.09 17.06
CA ALA A 98 -34.51 -18.10 18.52
C ALA A 98 -34.91 -16.71 19.05
N LYS A 99 -36.19 -16.66 19.43
CA LYS A 99 -36.92 -15.63 20.18
C LYS A 99 -36.16 -15.19 21.43
N SER A 100 -35.64 -13.95 21.46
CA SER A 100 -35.13 -13.32 22.67
C SER A 100 -36.17 -12.34 23.24
N THR A 101 -36.69 -12.70 24.40
CA THR A 101 -37.66 -11.94 25.19
C THR A 101 -36.91 -10.85 25.95
N ALA A 102 -36.90 -9.63 25.42
CA ALA A 102 -36.33 -8.47 26.10
C ALA A 102 -37.34 -7.88 27.10
N LYS A 103 -36.95 -7.92 28.37
CA LYS A 103 -37.64 -7.37 29.54
C LYS A 103 -37.51 -5.84 29.52
N GLU A 104 -38.63 -5.15 29.56
CA GLU A 104 -38.75 -3.69 29.53
C GLU A 104 -38.06 -3.06 30.76
N GLN A 105 -36.96 -2.33 30.52
CA GLN A 105 -36.32 -1.45 31.50
C GLN A 105 -36.79 0.00 31.32
N PRO A 106 -36.93 0.77 32.41
CA PRO A 106 -37.49 2.12 32.39
C PRO A 106 -36.57 3.10 31.65
N LYS A 107 -37.16 3.82 30.70
CA LYS A 107 -36.55 4.89 29.89
C LYS A 107 -35.98 6.00 30.78
N GLN A 108 -34.68 5.95 31.06
CA GLN A 108 -33.93 7.14 31.39
C GLN A 108 -33.66 7.91 30.10
N LYS A 109 -34.02 9.20 30.07
CA LYS A 109 -33.70 10.12 28.98
C LYS A 109 -32.17 10.30 28.92
N LEU A 110 -31.51 9.43 28.15
CA LEU A 110 -30.13 9.63 27.73
C LEU A 110 -30.11 10.75 26.68
N THR A 111 -29.48 11.86 27.02
CA THR A 111 -29.12 12.92 26.09
C THR A 111 -28.00 12.43 25.18
N GLY A 112 -28.13 12.67 23.87
CA GLY A 112 -27.23 12.13 22.84
C GLY A 112 -25.74 12.54 22.94
N ALA A 113 -25.37 13.38 23.90
CA ALA A 113 -23.97 13.73 24.19
C ALA A 113 -23.26 12.70 25.09
N ASP A 114 -23.99 11.91 25.88
CA ASP A 114 -23.39 10.95 26.83
C ASP A 114 -23.15 9.56 26.22
N LEU A 115 -23.66 9.33 25.00
CA LEU A 115 -23.54 8.07 24.26
C LEU A 115 -22.35 8.02 23.30
N TYR A 116 -21.59 9.11 23.17
CA TYR A 116 -20.34 9.07 22.43
C TYR A 116 -19.24 8.50 23.32
N GLN A 117 -19.16 7.16 23.38
CA GLN A 117 -17.91 6.50 23.68
C GLN A 117 -17.14 6.42 22.36
N PRO A 118 -16.06 7.21 22.17
CA PRO A 118 -15.19 6.99 21.03
C PRO A 118 -14.78 5.51 21.05
N PRO A 119 -14.72 4.83 19.90
CA PRO A 119 -14.29 3.44 19.85
C PRO A 119 -12.94 3.36 20.57
N ARG A 120 -12.92 2.68 21.72
CA ARG A 120 -11.66 2.36 22.40
C ARG A 120 -10.89 1.49 21.41
N LYS A 121 -9.95 2.07 20.68
CA LYS A 121 -8.93 1.35 19.92
C LYS A 121 -8.12 0.54 20.93
N ASN A 122 -8.68 -0.60 21.33
CA ASN A 122 -8.02 -1.63 22.11
C ASN A 122 -7.28 -2.57 21.14
N GLN A 123 -6.68 -2.00 20.10
CA GLN A 123 -5.71 -2.71 19.28
C GLN A 123 -4.49 -2.86 20.16
N THR A 124 -4.43 -4.00 20.85
CA THR A 124 -3.24 -4.43 21.56
C THR A 124 -2.25 -4.75 20.46
N LEU A 125 -1.48 -3.74 20.03
CA LEU A 125 -0.43 -3.90 19.03
C LEU A 125 0.50 -5.01 19.54
N GLN A 126 0.40 -6.19 18.95
CA GLN A 126 1.23 -7.33 19.29
C GLN A 126 2.58 -7.11 18.61
N TYR A 127 3.56 -6.68 19.41
CA TYR A 127 4.93 -6.56 18.97
C TYR A 127 5.58 -7.94 18.93
N TYR A 128 6.36 -8.24 17.89
CA TYR A 128 7.14 -9.48 17.80
C TYR A 128 8.62 -9.17 17.53
N CYS A 129 9.51 -10.02 18.06
CA CYS A 129 10.94 -9.90 17.82
C CYS A 129 11.31 -10.47 16.45
N THR A 130 11.99 -9.70 15.60
CA THR A 130 12.42 -10.16 14.26
C THR A 130 13.47 -11.28 14.30
N GLY A 131 14.23 -11.40 15.39
CA GLY A 131 15.25 -12.43 15.54
C GLY A 131 14.69 -13.82 15.93
N CYS A 132 13.61 -13.87 16.71
CA CYS A 132 13.07 -15.13 17.23
C CYS A 132 11.56 -15.31 17.02
N TYR A 133 10.88 -14.35 16.41
CA TYR A 133 9.43 -14.32 16.16
C TYR A 133 8.58 -14.54 17.41
N GLY A 134 9.10 -14.15 18.59
CA GLY A 134 8.37 -14.25 19.85
C GLY A 134 7.65 -12.95 20.19
N ASP A 135 6.46 -13.07 20.79
CA ASP A 135 5.71 -11.93 21.29
C ASP A 135 6.52 -11.16 22.33
N LEU A 136 6.51 -9.84 22.19
CA LEU A 136 7.14 -8.88 23.08
C LEU A 136 6.06 -8.13 23.87
N SER A 137 6.36 -7.85 25.14
CA SER A 137 5.53 -6.96 25.94
C SER A 137 5.63 -5.52 25.41
N SER A 138 4.55 -4.76 25.50
CA SER A 138 4.51 -3.34 25.12
C SER A 138 5.47 -2.44 25.92
N SER A 139 6.08 -2.95 26.99
CA SER A 139 7.10 -2.24 27.75
C SER A 139 8.51 -2.37 27.15
N ILE A 140 8.73 -3.25 26.17
CA ILE A 140 10.04 -3.49 25.54
C ILE A 140 10.10 -2.67 24.25
N GLY A 141 11.07 -1.75 24.17
CA GLY A 141 11.18 -0.80 23.07
C GLY A 141 12.49 -0.88 22.28
N VAL A 142 12.68 0.10 21.39
CA VAL A 142 13.93 0.27 20.66
C VAL A 142 15.07 0.55 21.63
N GLY A 143 16.18 -0.19 21.48
CA GLY A 143 17.34 -0.16 22.36
C GLY A 143 17.37 -1.28 23.42
N ASP A 144 16.23 -1.92 23.70
CA ASP A 144 16.16 -3.04 24.63
C ASP A 144 16.59 -4.36 23.97
N HIS A 145 16.93 -5.35 24.79
CA HIS A 145 17.26 -6.70 24.33
C HIS A 145 16.03 -7.61 24.47
N CYS A 146 15.79 -8.44 23.46
CA CYS A 146 14.73 -9.44 23.51
C CYS A 146 15.02 -10.45 24.64
N PRO A 147 14.08 -10.74 25.55
CA PRO A 147 14.30 -11.68 26.67
C PRO A 147 14.45 -13.13 26.22
N ARG A 148 14.04 -13.47 24.99
CA ARG A 148 14.14 -14.83 24.44
C ARG A 148 15.46 -15.08 23.73
N CYS A 149 15.91 -14.16 22.87
CA CYS A 149 17.09 -14.38 22.02
C CYS A 149 18.26 -13.41 22.27
N GLY A 150 18.08 -12.39 23.10
CA GLY A 150 19.12 -11.43 23.44
C GLY A 150 19.51 -10.46 22.33
N ILE A 151 18.80 -10.40 21.20
CA ILE A 151 19.07 -9.41 20.16
C ILE A 151 18.56 -8.02 20.59
N MET A 152 19.33 -6.97 20.29
CA MET A 152 18.91 -5.59 20.51
C MET A 152 17.91 -5.16 19.43
N ILE A 153 16.80 -4.57 19.85
CA ILE A 153 15.74 -4.07 18.95
C ILE A 153 16.20 -2.72 18.38
N GLN A 154 16.47 -2.65 17.09
CA GLN A 154 17.01 -1.45 16.44
C GLN A 154 15.93 -0.46 16.01
N TYR A 155 14.74 -0.96 15.69
CA TYR A 155 13.63 -0.15 15.20
C TYR A 155 12.29 -0.84 15.50
N GLU A 156 11.23 -0.05 15.51
CA GLU A 156 9.84 -0.48 15.70
C GLU A 156 9.07 -0.17 14.41
N GLU A 157 8.42 -1.19 13.84
CA GLU A 157 7.56 -1.07 12.65
C GLU A 157 6.09 -1.10 13.05
N ASP A 158 5.24 -0.34 12.35
CA ASP A 158 3.79 -0.43 12.45
C ASP A 158 3.21 -1.56 11.58
N GLU A 159 1.88 -1.73 11.62
CA GLU A 159 1.15 -2.72 10.81
C GLU A 159 1.33 -2.54 9.29
N ASN A 160 1.79 -1.37 8.86
CA ASN A 160 2.03 -1.00 7.47
C ASN A 160 3.51 -1.16 7.05
N GLY A 161 4.37 -1.67 7.95
CA GLY A 161 5.81 -1.81 7.71
C GLY A 161 6.57 -0.47 7.77
N ASN A 162 5.97 0.59 8.30
CA ASN A 162 6.66 1.86 8.50
C ASN A 162 7.38 1.88 9.85
N VAL A 163 8.64 2.29 9.84
CA VAL A 163 9.42 2.47 11.07
C VAL A 163 8.91 3.70 11.84
N ILE A 164 8.27 3.45 12.99
CA ILE A 164 7.72 4.48 13.91
C ILE A 164 8.71 4.95 14.96
N LYS A 165 9.64 4.09 15.39
CA LYS A 165 10.73 4.45 16.31
C LYS A 165 12.05 3.79 15.90
N GLY A 166 13.15 4.45 16.21
CA GLY A 166 14.52 3.98 15.92
C GLY A 166 15.22 4.79 14.84
N SER A 167 16.53 4.62 14.76
CA SER A 167 17.31 5.27 13.70
C SER A 167 17.10 4.48 12.41
N LYS A 168 16.33 5.04 11.46
CA LYS A 168 16.47 4.61 10.07
C LYS A 168 17.95 4.73 9.73
N PRO A 169 18.62 3.68 9.21
CA PRO A 169 19.98 3.85 8.76
C PRO A 169 19.98 5.03 7.78
N PRO A 170 20.95 5.95 7.92
CA PRO A 170 20.91 7.18 7.15
C PRO A 170 20.84 6.84 5.67
N TRP A 171 20.16 7.66 4.86
CA TRP A 171 19.88 7.38 3.44
C TRP A 171 21.13 6.97 2.63
N PHE A 172 22.31 7.44 3.02
CA PHE A 172 23.59 7.07 2.40
C PHE A 172 24.08 5.64 2.73
N ALA A 173 23.45 4.91 3.64
CA ALA A 173 23.75 3.50 3.91
C ALA A 173 23.11 2.58 2.85
N TYR A 174 21.99 3.00 2.24
CA TYR A 174 21.31 2.24 1.18
C TYR A 174 21.89 2.50 -0.20
N LEU A 175 22.39 3.71 -0.46
CA LEU A 175 23.19 3.96 -1.65
C LEU A 175 24.59 3.40 -1.38
N PRO A 176 25.07 2.40 -2.14
CA PRO A 176 26.42 1.95 -1.98
C PRO A 176 27.33 3.12 -2.33
N VAL A 177 27.82 3.86 -1.32
CA VAL A 177 28.72 5.02 -1.49
C VAL A 177 29.90 4.65 -2.39
N ARG A 178 30.26 3.36 -2.41
CA ARG A 178 31.17 2.74 -3.38
C ARG A 178 30.78 3.00 -4.84
N THR A 179 29.53 2.79 -5.28
CA THR A 179 29.15 2.95 -6.69
C THR A 179 29.20 4.39 -7.15
N ILE A 180 28.75 5.35 -6.32
CA ILE A 180 28.86 6.78 -6.62
C ILE A 180 30.33 7.17 -6.73
N GLY A 181 31.17 6.72 -5.78
CA GLY A 181 32.62 6.93 -5.84
C GLY A 181 33.25 6.38 -7.13
N PHE A 182 32.89 5.14 -7.51
CA PHE A 182 33.37 4.51 -8.75
C PHE A 182 32.93 5.28 -10.01
N LEU A 183 31.68 5.75 -10.07
CA LEU A 183 31.18 6.53 -11.19
C LEU A 183 31.93 7.87 -11.34
N ILE A 184 32.14 8.58 -10.23
CA ILE A 184 32.90 9.84 -10.24
C ILE A 184 34.33 9.60 -10.74
N VAL A 185 35.01 8.57 -10.24
CA VAL A 185 36.37 8.22 -10.67
C VAL A 185 36.40 7.83 -12.15
N MET A 186 35.40 7.09 -12.64
CA MET A 186 35.29 6.74 -14.06
C MET A 186 35.11 7.98 -14.94
N VAL A 187 34.21 8.89 -14.58
CA VAL A 187 33.95 10.12 -15.33
C VAL A 187 35.17 11.04 -15.36
N LEU A 188 35.86 11.20 -14.22
CA LEU A 188 37.09 11.99 -14.17
C LEU A 188 38.21 11.35 -15.00
N SER A 189 38.32 10.02 -15.00
CA SER A 189 39.31 9.29 -15.79
C SER A 189 39.05 9.42 -17.29
N THR A 190 37.79 9.33 -17.72
CA THR A 190 37.43 9.52 -19.14
C THR A 190 37.63 10.97 -19.57
N ALA A 191 37.22 11.95 -18.77
CA ALA A 191 37.45 13.37 -19.04
C ALA A 191 38.96 13.70 -19.14
N TRP A 192 39.79 13.14 -18.26
CA TRP A 192 41.24 13.33 -18.30
C TRP A 192 41.87 12.75 -19.58
N LYS A 193 41.38 11.58 -20.01
CA LYS A 193 41.84 10.94 -21.25
C LYS A 193 41.43 11.74 -22.49
N PHE A 194 40.24 12.32 -22.49
CA PHE A 194 39.76 13.22 -23.56
C PHE A 194 40.57 14.52 -23.64
N ARG A 195 40.99 15.08 -22.51
CA ARG A 195 41.81 16.32 -22.49
C ARG A 195 43.17 16.15 -23.19
N ARG A 196 43.72 14.93 -23.26
CA ARG A 196 44.94 14.63 -24.02
C ARG A 196 44.75 14.57 -25.54
N LEU A 197 43.51 14.48 -26.02
CA LEU A 197 43.20 14.36 -27.45
C LEU A 197 42.93 15.70 -28.14
N ILE A 198 42.93 16.81 -27.40
CA ILE A 198 42.75 18.14 -27.96
C ILE A 198 44.15 18.71 -28.25
N PRO A 199 44.60 18.78 -29.53
CA PRO A 199 45.84 19.47 -29.87
C PRO A 199 45.67 20.96 -29.56
N MET A 200 46.57 21.52 -28.75
CA MET A 200 46.64 22.98 -28.57
C MET A 200 47.32 23.55 -29.81
N GLY A 201 46.49 24.00 -30.75
CA GLY A 201 46.89 24.79 -31.91
C GLY A 201 46.88 26.28 -31.59
#